data_AF-A0A9E0IJ43-F1
#
_entry.id   AF-A0A9E0IJ43-F1
#
_cell.length_a   1.000
_cell.length_b   1.000
_cell.length_c   1.000
_cell.angle_alpha   90.00
_cell.angle_beta   90.00
_cell.angle_gamma   90.00
#
_symmetry.space_group_name_H-M   'P 1'
#
loop_
_entity.id
_entity.type
_entity.pdbx_description
1 polymer ?
#
loop_
_entity_poly.entity_id
_entity_poly.type
_entity_poly.pdbx_seq_one_letter_code
_entity_poly.pdbx_strand_id
1 'polypeptide(L)'
;MARDRVQRLEPARDARARVRARTTTSLAEALRAEGEAQTAHAAQQVRHAGLVARLSAARSAAMGQARAGCCAAELVAAERHVHRLGGQVAAAAQAVAAAAAVVTAAAAEVARQRQALAGARADERVIERAQDQARAALRRARDRAED
;
A
#
# COMPACT_ATOMS: atom_id res chain seq x y z
N MET A 1 38.93 31.14 6.62
CA MET A 1 38.45 30.32 5.48
C MET A 1 37.62 29.08 5.87
N ALA A 2 37.75 28.49 7.06
CA ALA A 2 36.99 27.28 7.44
C ALA A 2 35.48 27.52 7.71
N ARG A 3 35.10 28.68 8.29
CA ARG A 3 33.69 29.06 8.52
C ARG A 3 32.86 29.15 7.24
N ASP A 4 33.48 29.62 6.17
CA ASP A 4 32.84 29.85 4.86
C ASP A 4 32.48 28.53 4.13
N ARG A 5 33.14 27.42 4.48
CA ARG A 5 32.84 26.08 3.94
C ARG A 5 31.80 25.32 4.75
N VAL A 6 31.71 25.57 6.07
CA VAL A 6 30.66 25.00 6.92
C VAL A 6 29.30 25.62 6.61
N GLN A 7 29.26 26.94 6.40
CA GLN A 7 28.03 27.64 5.98
C GLN A 7 27.51 27.19 4.60
N ARG A 8 28.37 26.70 3.71
CA ARG A 8 27.94 26.15 2.41
C ARG A 8 27.33 24.74 2.49
N LEU A 9 27.56 24.00 3.58
CA LEU A 9 27.05 22.63 3.77
C LEU A 9 25.74 22.58 4.58
N GLU A 10 25.42 23.63 5.33
CA GLU A 10 24.18 23.80 6.09
C GLU A 10 22.91 23.71 5.20
N PRO A 11 22.82 24.44 4.06
CA PRO A 11 21.66 24.33 3.17
C PRO A 11 21.45 22.92 2.60
N ALA A 12 22.55 22.21 2.34
CA ALA A 12 22.50 20.84 1.84
C ALA A 12 22.03 19.85 2.93
N ARG A 13 22.38 20.08 4.20
CA ARG A 13 21.86 19.30 5.34
C ARG A 13 20.39 19.55 5.59
N ASP A 14 19.94 20.80 5.50
CA ASP A 14 18.53 21.16 5.67
C ASP A 14 17.65 20.63 4.54
N ALA A 15 18.10 20.75 3.29
CA ALA A 15 17.41 20.16 2.14
C ALA A 15 17.26 18.64 2.30
N ARG A 16 18.29 18.00 2.84
CA ARG A 16 18.34 16.55 3.07
C ARG A 16 17.46 16.07 4.22
N ALA A 17 17.41 16.79 5.33
CA ALA A 17 16.50 16.53 6.43
C ALA A 17 15.03 16.65 5.97
N ARG A 18 14.74 17.66 5.14
CA ARG A 18 13.41 17.86 4.53
C ARG A 18 13.02 16.73 3.57
N VAL A 19 13.93 16.29 2.70
CA VAL A 19 13.68 15.15 1.79
C VAL A 19 13.40 13.89 2.60
N ARG A 20 14.23 13.58 3.60
CA ARG A 20 14.05 12.39 4.45
C ARG A 20 12.72 12.42 5.21
N ALA A 21 12.38 13.56 5.81
CA ALA A 21 11.12 13.75 6.50
C ALA A 21 9.92 13.57 5.56
N ARG A 22 9.96 14.17 4.36
CA ARG A 22 8.90 14.05 3.36
C ARG A 22 8.69 12.60 2.91
N THR A 23 9.78 11.86 2.67
CA THR A 23 9.69 10.44 2.27
C THR A 23 9.19 9.54 3.39
N THR A 24 9.54 9.83 4.65
CA THR A 24 9.01 9.06 5.79
C THR A 24 7.53 9.32 6.01
N THR A 25 7.06 10.56 5.84
CA THR A 25 5.64 10.90 5.92
C THR A 25 4.84 10.25 4.79
N SER A 26 5.34 10.30 3.54
CA SER A 26 4.66 9.67 2.41
C SER A 26 4.57 8.15 2.54
N LEU A 27 5.60 7.52 3.12
CA LEU A 27 5.60 6.08 3.37
C LEU A 27 4.57 5.70 4.43
N ALA A 28 4.46 6.48 5.50
CA ALA A 28 3.47 6.24 6.56
C ALA A 28 2.03 6.40 6.04
N GLU A 29 1.79 7.37 5.15
CA GLU A 29 0.50 7.55 4.47
C GLU A 29 0.17 6.38 3.52
N ALA A 30 1.15 5.93 2.74
CA ALA A 30 0.98 4.79 1.83
C ALA A 30 0.64 3.49 2.59
N LEU A 31 1.32 3.23 3.70
CA LEU A 31 1.05 2.05 4.54
C LEU A 31 -0.33 2.12 5.21
N ARG A 32 -0.79 3.32 5.59
CA ARG A 32 -2.14 3.50 6.15
C ARG A 32 -3.21 3.23 5.10
N ALA A 33 -3.05 3.77 3.89
CA ALA A 33 -3.95 3.52 2.76
C ALA A 33 -3.98 2.03 2.36
N GLU A 34 -2.83 1.34 2.41
CA GLU A 34 -2.74 -0.10 2.17
C GLU A 34 -3.53 -0.89 3.23
N GLY A 35 -3.37 -0.56 4.52
CA GLY A 35 -4.11 -1.19 5.60
C GLY A 35 -5.63 -0.99 5.50
N GLU A 36 -6.08 0.22 5.14
CA GLU A 36 -7.48 0.55 4.90
C GLU A 36 -8.05 -0.22 3.70
N ALA A 37 -7.28 -0.35 2.61
CA ALA A 37 -7.68 -1.12 1.44
C ALA A 37 -7.79 -2.62 1.74
N GLN A 38 -6.84 -3.18 2.51
CA GLN A 38 -6.87 -4.58 2.93
C GLN A 38 -8.07 -4.89 3.84
N THR A 39 -8.36 -4.01 4.82
CA THR A 39 -9.53 -4.16 5.70
C THR A 39 -10.84 -4.02 4.94
N ALA A 40 -10.95 -3.06 4.02
CA ALA A 40 -12.10 -2.94 3.14
C ALA A 40 -12.30 -4.20 2.27
N HIS A 41 -11.21 -4.75 1.73
CA HIS A 41 -11.25 -5.96 0.92
C HIS A 41 -11.71 -7.18 1.74
N ALA A 42 -11.19 -7.38 2.95
CA ALA A 42 -11.61 -8.44 3.85
C ALA A 42 -13.11 -8.34 4.21
N ALA A 43 -13.59 -7.14 4.55
CA ALA A 43 -15.01 -6.90 4.82
C ALA A 43 -15.90 -7.19 3.59
N GLN A 44 -15.38 -7.02 2.39
CA GLN A 44 -16.08 -7.30 1.15
C GLN A 44 -16.14 -8.80 0.85
N GLN A 45 -15.04 -9.55 1.09
CA GLN A 45 -15.03 -11.00 0.99
C GLN A 45 -16.01 -11.65 1.97
N VAL A 46 -16.08 -11.18 3.22
CA VAL A 46 -17.06 -11.66 4.22
C VAL A 46 -18.50 -11.43 3.75
N ARG A 47 -18.81 -10.25 3.21
CA ARG A 47 -20.11 -9.96 2.62
C ARG A 47 -20.43 -10.86 1.43
N HIS A 48 -19.45 -11.10 0.56
CA HIS A 48 -19.61 -11.98 -0.60
C HIS A 48 -19.88 -13.44 -0.20
N ALA A 49 -19.10 -13.98 0.74
CA ALA A 49 -19.30 -15.33 1.28
C ALA A 49 -20.70 -15.48 1.91
N GLY A 50 -21.15 -14.49 2.67
CA GLY A 50 -22.50 -14.47 3.25
C GLY A 50 -23.62 -14.38 2.20
N LEU A 51 -23.35 -13.78 1.03
CA LEU A 51 -24.30 -13.67 -0.07
C LEU A 51 -24.37 -14.99 -0.87
N VAL A 52 -23.22 -15.63 -1.12
CA VAL A 52 -23.12 -16.96 -1.73
C VAL A 52 -23.80 -18.02 -0.85
N ALA A 53 -23.60 -17.98 0.47
CA ALA A 53 -24.28 -18.89 1.39
C ALA A 53 -25.80 -18.74 1.34
N ARG A 54 -26.32 -17.50 1.30
CA ARG A 54 -27.75 -17.22 1.15
C ARG A 54 -28.31 -17.69 -0.19
N LEU A 55 -27.56 -17.49 -1.28
CA LEU A 55 -27.90 -18.00 -2.62
C LEU A 55 -28.01 -19.52 -2.63
N SER A 56 -27.03 -20.21 -2.06
CA SER A 56 -27.01 -21.67 -1.98
C SER A 56 -28.18 -22.18 -1.13
N ALA A 57 -28.48 -21.53 -0.01
CA ALA A 57 -29.64 -21.86 0.83
C ALA A 57 -30.98 -21.63 0.08
N ALA A 58 -31.14 -20.49 -0.59
CA ALA A 58 -32.33 -20.17 -1.37
C ALA A 58 -32.53 -21.15 -2.54
N ARG A 59 -31.44 -21.53 -3.23
CA ARG A 59 -31.47 -22.53 -4.31
C ARG A 59 -31.87 -23.90 -3.79
N SER A 60 -31.32 -24.33 -2.66
CA SER A 60 -31.70 -25.59 -2.01
C SER A 60 -33.16 -25.61 -1.57
N ALA A 61 -33.66 -24.50 -1.02
CA ALA A 61 -35.06 -24.34 -0.65
C ALA A 61 -35.99 -24.39 -1.88
N ALA A 62 -35.64 -23.66 -2.94
CA ALA A 62 -36.41 -23.67 -4.20
C ALA A 62 -36.45 -25.06 -4.85
N MET A 63 -35.33 -25.79 -4.85
CA MET A 63 -35.26 -27.18 -5.34
C MET A 63 -36.09 -28.14 -4.46
N GLY A 64 -36.08 -27.95 -3.14
CA GLY A 64 -36.90 -28.72 -2.20
C GLY A 64 -38.40 -28.47 -2.39
N GLN A 65 -38.80 -27.22 -2.57
CA GLN A 65 -40.18 -26.83 -2.86
C GLN A 65 -40.65 -27.34 -4.24
N ALA A 66 -39.79 -27.26 -5.27
CA ALA A 66 -40.08 -27.79 -6.60
C ALA A 66 -40.37 -29.30 -6.56
N ARG A 67 -39.63 -30.06 -5.73
CA ARG A 67 -39.89 -31.50 -5.50
C ARG A 67 -41.17 -31.76 -4.70
N ALA A 68 -41.60 -30.82 -3.87
CA ALA A 68 -42.81 -30.91 -3.07
C ALA A 68 -44.09 -30.51 -3.84
N GLY A 69 -43.99 -30.15 -5.13
CA GLY A 69 -45.13 -29.74 -5.94
C GLY A 69 -45.62 -28.32 -5.63
N CYS A 70 -44.70 -27.39 -5.33
CA CYS A 70 -45.04 -25.99 -5.07
C CYS A 70 -45.75 -25.30 -6.26
N CYS A 71 -46.54 -24.28 -5.96
CA CYS A 71 -47.30 -23.59 -7.00
C CYS A 71 -46.39 -22.69 -7.86
N ALA A 72 -46.72 -22.53 -9.15
CA ALA A 72 -45.88 -21.81 -10.12
C ALA A 72 -45.47 -20.38 -9.69
N ALA A 73 -46.30 -19.71 -8.89
CA ALA A 73 -46.00 -18.37 -8.36
C ALA A 73 -44.79 -18.36 -7.39
N GLU A 74 -44.65 -19.38 -6.55
CA GLU A 74 -43.53 -19.52 -5.62
C GLU A 74 -42.23 -19.81 -6.36
N LEU A 75 -42.30 -20.64 -7.41
CA LEU A 75 -41.15 -20.95 -8.27
C LEU A 75 -40.64 -19.69 -8.98
N VAL A 76 -41.54 -18.89 -9.56
CA VAL A 76 -41.21 -17.63 -10.23
C VAL A 76 -40.64 -16.61 -9.23
N ALA A 77 -41.16 -16.54 -8.01
CA ALA A 77 -40.62 -15.66 -6.97
C ALA A 77 -39.19 -16.07 -6.56
N ALA A 78 -38.93 -17.37 -6.42
CA ALA A 78 -37.62 -17.91 -6.11
C ALA A 78 -36.60 -17.64 -7.23
N GLU A 79 -36.98 -17.84 -8.50
CA GLU A 79 -36.11 -17.54 -9.65
C GLU A 79 -35.72 -16.06 -9.71
N ARG A 80 -36.67 -15.14 -9.53
CA ARG A 80 -36.39 -13.70 -9.48
C ARG A 80 -35.46 -13.34 -8.33
N HIS A 81 -35.61 -14.00 -7.18
CA HIS A 81 -34.73 -13.80 -6.03
C HIS A 81 -33.30 -14.26 -6.31
N VAL A 82 -33.14 -15.47 -6.87
CA VAL A 82 -31.83 -16.00 -7.28
C VAL A 82 -31.18 -15.11 -8.32
N HIS A 83 -31.92 -14.62 -9.31
CA HIS A 83 -31.38 -13.76 -10.35
C HIS A 83 -30.88 -12.42 -9.79
N ARG A 84 -31.65 -11.82 -8.88
CA ARG A 84 -31.28 -10.58 -8.18
C ARG A 84 -30.02 -10.77 -7.34
N LEU A 85 -29.95 -11.85 -6.57
CA LEU A 85 -28.78 -12.18 -5.77
C LEU A 85 -27.55 -12.44 -6.67
N GLY A 86 -27.73 -13.10 -7.83
CA GLY A 86 -26.66 -13.28 -8.82
C GLY A 86 -26.09 -11.94 -9.32
N GLY A 87 -26.95 -10.95 -9.59
CA GLY A 87 -26.52 -9.59 -9.92
C GLY A 87 -25.72 -8.92 -8.79
N GLN A 88 -26.13 -9.11 -7.54
CA GLN A 88 -25.40 -8.60 -6.36
C GLN A 88 -24.03 -9.26 -6.19
N VAL A 89 -23.92 -10.57 -6.44
CA VAL A 89 -22.63 -11.30 -6.43
C VAL A 89 -21.69 -10.76 -7.49
N ALA A 90 -22.18 -10.54 -8.72
CA ALA A 90 -21.37 -10.00 -9.82
C ALA A 90 -20.86 -8.59 -9.51
N ALA A 91 -21.71 -7.70 -8.99
CA ALA A 91 -21.32 -6.36 -8.57
C ALA A 91 -20.29 -6.39 -7.43
N ALA A 92 -20.47 -7.28 -6.45
CA ALA A 92 -19.51 -7.47 -5.38
C ALA A 92 -18.15 -7.97 -5.88
N ALA A 93 -18.13 -8.88 -6.86
CA ALA A 93 -16.90 -9.39 -7.47
C ALA A 93 -16.15 -8.30 -8.24
N GLN A 94 -16.86 -7.45 -8.99
CA GLN A 94 -16.25 -6.30 -9.68
C GLN A 94 -15.62 -5.31 -8.70
N ALA A 95 -16.31 -4.99 -7.61
CA ALA A 95 -15.79 -4.07 -6.61
C ALA A 95 -14.58 -4.66 -5.85
N VAL A 96 -14.55 -5.98 -5.63
CA VAL A 96 -13.38 -6.70 -5.12
C VAL A 96 -12.19 -6.58 -6.08
N ALA A 97 -12.41 -6.80 -7.38
CA ALA A 97 -11.34 -6.68 -8.38
C ALA A 97 -10.77 -5.25 -8.44
N ALA A 98 -11.63 -4.24 -8.34
CA ALA A 98 -11.20 -2.84 -8.27
C ALA A 98 -10.36 -2.56 -7.01
N ALA A 99 -10.79 -3.06 -5.84
CA ALA A 99 -10.03 -2.93 -4.60
C ALA A 99 -8.64 -3.61 -4.69
N ALA A 100 -8.58 -4.80 -5.29
CA ALA A 100 -7.32 -5.51 -5.52
C ALA A 100 -6.35 -4.70 -6.40
N ALA A 101 -6.85 -4.06 -7.46
CA ALA A 101 -6.04 -3.19 -8.31
C ALA A 101 -5.46 -1.98 -7.54
N VAL A 102 -6.24 -1.37 -6.65
CA VAL A 102 -5.75 -0.28 -5.76
C VAL A 102 -4.65 -0.77 -4.84
N VAL A 103 -4.82 -1.95 -4.22
CA VAL A 103 -3.79 -2.55 -3.36
C VAL A 103 -2.51 -2.83 -4.13
N THR A 104 -2.60 -3.39 -5.34
CA THR A 104 -1.43 -3.63 -6.19
C THR A 104 -0.70 -2.32 -6.55
N ALA A 105 -1.44 -1.25 -6.88
CA ALA A 105 -0.86 0.05 -7.16
C ALA A 105 -0.16 0.66 -5.93
N ALA A 106 -0.77 0.54 -4.76
CA ALA A 106 -0.18 0.98 -3.50
C ALA A 106 1.12 0.21 -3.16
N ALA A 107 1.11 -1.11 -3.33
CA ALA A 107 2.29 -1.94 -3.11
C ALA A 107 3.46 -1.58 -4.06
N ALA A 108 3.16 -1.28 -5.33
CA ALA A 108 4.14 -0.81 -6.29
C ALA A 108 4.75 0.55 -5.88
N GLU A 109 3.94 1.46 -5.34
CA GLU A 109 4.40 2.76 -4.83
C GLU A 109 5.29 2.60 -3.60
N VAL A 110 4.91 1.74 -2.64
CA VAL A 110 5.76 1.41 -1.48
C VAL A 110 7.11 0.85 -1.93
N ALA A 111 7.14 -0.01 -2.96
CA ALA A 111 8.38 -0.54 -3.52
C ALA A 111 9.28 0.57 -4.10
N ARG A 112 8.71 1.49 -4.89
CA ARG A 112 9.42 2.66 -5.43
C ARG A 112 10.02 3.54 -4.32
N GLN A 113 9.23 3.82 -3.28
CA GLN A 113 9.67 4.65 -2.16
C GLN A 113 10.80 3.98 -1.35
N ARG A 114 10.74 2.66 -1.16
CA ARG A 114 11.83 1.89 -0.53
C ARG A 114 13.12 1.97 -1.33
N GLN A 115 13.04 1.89 -2.66
CA GLN A 115 14.20 2.01 -3.54
C GLN A 115 14.81 3.41 -3.49
N ALA A 116 13.97 4.46 -3.49
CA ALA A 116 14.43 5.85 -3.32
C ALA A 116 15.13 6.07 -1.96
N LEU A 117 14.59 5.51 -0.87
CA LEU A 117 15.22 5.54 0.45
C LEU A 117 16.56 4.81 0.48
N ALA A 118 16.66 3.67 -0.21
CA ALA A 118 17.92 2.93 -0.31
C ALA A 118 18.98 3.74 -1.08
N GLY A 119 18.60 4.39 -2.18
CA GLY A 119 19.46 5.32 -2.93
C GLY A 119 19.96 6.48 -2.06
N ALA A 120 19.05 7.17 -1.35
CA ALA A 120 19.41 8.27 -0.45
C ALA A 120 20.38 7.84 0.67
N ARG A 121 20.26 6.60 1.17
CA ARG A 121 21.20 6.02 2.15
C ARG A 121 22.55 5.65 1.53
N ALA A 122 22.58 5.24 0.26
CA ALA A 122 23.84 5.00 -0.44
C ALA A 122 24.61 6.32 -0.64
N ASP A 123 23.91 7.36 -1.08
CA ASP A 123 24.46 8.71 -1.19
C ASP A 123 24.98 9.22 0.16
N GLU A 124 24.28 8.89 1.26
CA GLU A 124 24.73 9.19 2.62
C GLU A 124 26.11 8.64 2.94
N ARG A 125 26.32 7.37 2.65
CA ARG A 125 27.60 6.72 2.91
C ARG A 125 28.72 7.29 2.05
N VAL A 126 28.42 7.70 0.81
CA VAL A 126 29.40 8.36 -0.07
C VAL A 126 29.82 9.70 0.50
N ILE A 127 28.85 10.52 0.93
CA ILE A 127 29.13 11.83 1.53
C ILE A 127 29.92 11.68 2.85
N GLU A 128 29.53 10.74 3.71
CA GLU A 128 30.25 10.48 4.98
C GLU A 128 31.72 10.08 4.72
N ARG A 129 31.96 9.15 3.79
CA ARG A 129 33.34 8.76 3.42
C ARG A 129 34.15 9.93 2.89
N ALA A 130 33.56 10.78 2.05
CA ALA A 130 34.24 11.97 1.54
C ALA A 130 34.59 12.96 2.67
N GLN A 131 33.68 13.14 3.65
CA GLN A 131 33.94 13.97 4.82
C GLN A 131 35.05 13.39 5.70
N ASP A 132 35.07 12.09 5.93
CA ASP A 132 36.09 11.44 6.74
C ASP A 132 37.47 11.49 6.07
N GLN A 133 37.53 11.30 4.75
CA GLN A 133 38.76 11.51 3.97
C GLN A 133 39.26 12.95 4.06
N ALA A 134 38.38 13.94 3.92
CA ALA A 134 38.74 15.35 4.06
C ALA A 134 39.26 15.67 5.47
N ARG A 135 38.62 15.13 6.52
CA ARG A 135 39.09 15.28 7.91
C ARG A 135 40.45 14.64 8.12
N ALA A 136 40.68 13.44 7.59
CA ALA A 136 41.97 12.75 7.69
C ALA A 136 43.08 13.48 6.92
N ALA A 137 42.76 14.08 5.77
CA ALA A 137 43.70 14.90 5.01
C ALA A 137 44.07 16.20 5.77
N LEU A 138 43.09 16.85 6.40
CA LEU A 138 43.32 18.04 7.22
C LEU A 138 44.20 17.76 8.43
N ARG A 139 43.98 16.64 9.14
CA ARG A 139 44.85 16.20 10.25
C ARG A 139 46.30 16.03 9.77
N ARG A 140 46.51 15.25 8.71
CA ARG A 140 47.83 15.04 8.11
C ARG A 140 48.51 16.32 7.60
N ALA A 141 47.74 17.32 7.16
CA ALA A 141 48.30 18.60 6.74
C ALA A 141 48.70 19.47 7.95
N ARG A 142 47.94 19.36 9.05
CA ARG A 142 48.25 20.03 10.30
C ARG A 142 49.49 19.43 10.97
N ASP A 143 49.57 18.11 11.07
CA ASP A 143 50.71 17.42 11.67
C ASP A 143 52.02 17.81 10.95
N ARG A 144 52.00 17.84 9.61
CA ARG A 144 53.12 18.31 8.76
C ARG A 144 53.47 19.79 8.87
N ALA A 145 52.61 20.62 9.45
CA ALA A 145 52.86 22.04 9.67
C ALA A 145 53.32 22.33 11.10
N GLU A 146 53.16 21.36 12.00
CA GLU A 146 53.63 21.41 13.39
C GLU A 146 55.03 20.75 13.55
N ASP A 147 55.44 19.91 12.59
CA ASP A 147 56.81 19.41 12.37
C ASP A 147 57.71 20.43 11.62
#